data_AF-A0AAI8SS24-F1
#
_entry.id   AF-A0AAI8SS24-F1
#
_cell.length_a   1.000
_cell.length_b   1.000
_cell.length_c   1.000
_cell.angle_alpha   90.00
_cell.angle_beta   90.00
_cell.angle_gamma   90.00
#
_symmetry.space_group_name_H-M   'P 1'
#
loop_
_entity.id
_entity.type
_entity.pdbx_description
1 polymer ?
#
loop_
_entity_poly.entity_id
_entity_poly.type
_entity_poly.pdbx_seq_one_letter_code
_entity_poly.pdbx_strand_id
1 'polypeptide(L)'
;MACWGNNDGPALRARLPERADVTLAGVRFTVVHETGAAAGREARMSRRYPDSQVLVFGHSHIPWDTTTRTGLRLLNPGSPTDRRRQPFCTYLTACAADGAVSDVVLHRLTK
;
A
#
# COMPACT_ATOMS: atom_id res chain seq x y z
N MET A 1 -2.76 -5.35 -10.89
CA MET A 1 -1.49 -5.44 -10.14
C MET A 1 -1.75 -6.07 -8.80
N ALA A 2 -0.92 -7.01 -8.36
CA ALA A 2 -0.99 -7.62 -7.03
C ALA A 2 0.38 -8.18 -6.63
N CYS A 3 0.61 -8.34 -5.34
CA CYS A 3 1.73 -9.10 -4.78
C CYS A 3 1.19 -10.15 -3.80
N TRP A 4 1.95 -11.21 -3.54
CA TRP A 4 1.57 -12.17 -2.51
C TRP A 4 1.81 -11.63 -1.09
N GLY A 5 1.05 -12.12 -0.13
CA GLY A 5 1.18 -11.87 1.30
C GLY A 5 1.64 -13.09 2.10
N ASN A 6 1.89 -12.89 3.40
CA ASN A 6 2.46 -13.91 4.28
C ASN A 6 1.60 -15.19 4.39
N ASN A 7 0.29 -15.08 4.19
CA ASN A 7 -0.65 -16.21 4.24
C ASN A 7 -0.88 -16.88 2.88
N ASP A 8 -0.33 -16.34 1.78
CA ASP A 8 -0.54 -16.92 0.45
C ASP A 8 0.36 -18.15 0.24
N GLY A 9 -0.27 -19.25 -0.18
CA GLY A 9 0.39 -20.53 -0.42
C GLY A 9 1.17 -20.60 -1.75
N PRO A 10 1.89 -21.71 -2.00
CA PRO A 10 2.78 -21.86 -3.15
C PRO A 10 2.11 -21.59 -4.51
N ALA A 11 0.85 -21.99 -4.68
CA ALA A 11 0.11 -21.80 -5.92
C ALA A 11 -0.09 -20.31 -6.28
N LEU A 12 -0.31 -19.44 -5.29
CA LEU A 12 -0.42 -17.99 -5.52
C LEU A 12 0.95 -17.35 -5.69
N ARG A 13 1.95 -17.76 -4.89
CA ARG A 13 3.33 -17.25 -5.00
C ARG A 13 3.99 -17.60 -6.34
N ALA A 14 3.55 -18.67 -7.00
CA ALA A 14 3.99 -19.02 -8.36
C ALA A 14 3.40 -18.08 -9.44
N ARG A 15 2.30 -17.36 -9.13
CA ARG A 15 1.56 -16.52 -10.08
C ARG A 15 1.73 -15.02 -9.82
N LEU A 16 2.03 -14.65 -8.58
CA LEU A 16 2.18 -13.27 -8.14
C LEU A 16 3.63 -13.03 -7.71
N PRO A 17 4.17 -11.82 -7.91
CA PRO A 17 5.47 -11.47 -7.39
C PRO A 17 5.38 -11.09 -5.90
N GLU A 18 6.52 -11.03 -5.22
CA GLU A 18 6.62 -10.49 -3.84
C GLU A 18 6.39 -8.97 -3.80
N ARG A 19 6.80 -8.31 -4.90
CA ARG A 19 6.70 -6.88 -5.13
C ARG A 19 6.22 -6.66 -6.56
N ALA A 20 5.32 -5.71 -6.74
CA ALA A 20 4.87 -5.30 -8.06
C ALA A 20 5.10 -3.80 -8.25
N ASP A 21 5.72 -3.43 -9.37
CA ASP A 21 5.97 -2.04 -9.74
C ASP A 21 5.19 -1.68 -11.01
N VAL A 22 4.63 -0.48 -11.06
CA VAL A 22 3.89 0.02 -12.24
C VAL A 22 3.96 1.52 -12.30
N THR A 23 3.93 2.05 -13.53
CA THR A 23 3.69 3.47 -13.75
C THR A 23 2.27 3.66 -14.28
N LEU A 24 1.45 4.41 -13.56
CA LEU A 24 0.07 4.75 -13.95
C LEU A 24 -0.04 6.27 -14.09
N ALA A 25 -0.45 6.74 -15.28
CA ALA A 25 -0.55 8.17 -15.58
C ALA A 25 0.69 8.99 -15.16
N GLY A 26 1.89 8.44 -15.37
CA GLY A 26 3.17 9.07 -15.00
C GLY A 26 3.60 8.90 -13.54
N VAL A 27 2.79 8.28 -12.68
CA VAL A 27 3.11 8.03 -11.26
C VAL A 27 3.73 6.66 -11.08
N ARG A 28 4.89 6.59 -10.41
CA ARG A 28 5.56 5.32 -10.07
C ARG A 28 5.03 4.73 -8.77
N PHE A 29 4.27 3.64 -8.88
CA PHE A 29 3.75 2.85 -7.77
C PHE A 29 4.63 1.63 -7.51
N THR A 30 4.88 1.36 -6.23
CA THR A 30 5.39 0.09 -5.72
C THR A 30 4.34 -0.53 -4.79
N VAL A 31 4.08 -1.83 -4.96
CA VAL A 31 3.14 -2.59 -4.11
C VAL A 31 3.87 -3.76 -3.47
N VAL A 32 3.80 -3.83 -2.13
CA VAL A 32 4.38 -4.90 -1.31
C VAL A 32 3.40 -5.28 -0.20
N HIS A 33 3.48 -6.49 0.34
CA HIS A 33 2.56 -6.87 1.41
C HIS A 33 2.88 -6.20 2.75
N GLU A 34 4.16 -6.08 3.09
CA GLU A 34 4.60 -5.67 4.42
C GLU A 34 5.79 -4.71 4.37
N THR A 35 5.81 -3.76 5.32
CA THR A 35 6.89 -2.78 5.50
C THR A 35 7.66 -2.97 6.81
N GLY A 36 7.28 -3.94 7.65
CA GLY A 36 7.78 -4.16 8.99
C GLY A 36 7.22 -3.17 10.02
N ALA A 37 7.96 -2.97 11.11
CA ALA A 37 7.55 -2.15 12.25
C ALA A 37 7.16 -0.71 11.87
N ALA A 38 6.17 -0.16 12.56
CA ALA A 38 5.69 1.21 12.33
C ALA A 38 6.73 2.27 12.68
N ALA A 39 7.48 2.06 13.77
CA ALA A 39 8.56 2.94 14.15
C ALA A 39 9.61 3.04 13.04
N GLY A 40 9.95 4.28 12.64
CA GLY A 40 10.93 4.56 11.60
C GLY A 40 10.54 4.09 10.20
N ARG A 41 9.28 3.68 9.96
CA ARG A 41 8.81 3.16 8.67
C ARG A 41 9.11 4.13 7.53
N GLU A 42 8.72 5.39 7.67
CA GLU A 42 8.87 6.40 6.60
C GLU A 42 10.31 6.54 6.12
N ALA A 43 11.26 6.72 7.05
CA ALA A 43 12.68 6.84 6.72
C ALA A 43 13.23 5.55 6.09
N ARG A 44 12.82 4.38 6.58
CA ARG A 44 13.24 3.08 6.04
C ARG A 44 12.68 2.83 4.64
N MET A 45 11.40 3.13 4.41
CA MET A 45 10.76 2.97 3.11
C MET A 45 11.26 3.98 2.09
N SER A 46 11.54 5.22 2.49
CA SER A 46 12.19 6.22 1.62
C SER A 46 13.54 5.71 1.11
N ARG A 47 14.36 5.11 1.98
CA ARG A 47 15.66 4.54 1.58
C ARG A 47 15.54 3.29 0.70
N ARG A 48 14.52 2.46 0.93
CA ARG A 48 14.34 1.20 0.21
C ARG A 48 13.68 1.38 -1.16
N TYR A 49 12.86 2.43 -1.29
CA TYR A 49 12.11 2.74 -2.50
C TYR A 49 12.32 4.20 -2.94
N PRO A 50 13.57 4.62 -3.18
CA PRO A 50 13.89 6.02 -3.49
C PRO A 50 13.24 6.49 -4.80
N ASP A 51 12.98 5.56 -5.73
CA ASP A 51 12.39 5.88 -7.02
C ASP A 51 10.86 5.83 -7.01
N SER A 52 10.21 5.39 -5.92
CA SER A 52 8.76 5.32 -5.87
C SER A 52 8.14 6.67 -5.51
N GLN A 53 7.00 6.99 -6.12
CA GLN A 53 6.17 8.11 -5.70
C GLN A 53 5.09 7.65 -4.72
N VAL A 54 4.56 6.44 -4.91
CA VAL A 54 3.57 5.84 -4.01
C VAL A 54 3.97 4.40 -3.67
N LEU A 55 4.02 4.09 -2.37
CA LEU A 55 4.18 2.76 -1.84
C LEU A 55 2.86 2.29 -1.23
N VAL A 56 2.23 1.28 -1.84
CA VAL A 56 1.06 0.60 -1.27
C VAL A 56 1.52 -0.61 -0.47
N PHE A 57 1.04 -0.71 0.77
CA PHE A 57 1.36 -1.82 1.66
C PHE A 57 0.18 -2.29 2.50
N GLY A 58 0.30 -3.47 3.12
CA GLY A 58 -0.75 -4.09 3.90
C GLY A 58 -0.24 -4.66 5.22
N HIS A 59 -0.56 -5.95 5.45
CA HIS A 59 -0.22 -6.77 6.63
C HIS A 59 -0.82 -6.34 7.97
N SER A 60 -0.79 -5.06 8.34
CA SER A 60 -1.26 -4.57 9.64
C SER A 60 -2.79 -4.51 9.75
N HIS A 61 -3.48 -4.35 8.62
CA HIS A 61 -4.91 -4.02 8.49
C HIS A 61 -5.26 -2.64 9.07
N ILE A 62 -4.26 -1.80 9.38
CA ILE A 62 -4.45 -0.46 9.92
C ILE A 62 -4.35 0.52 8.73
N PRO A 63 -5.42 1.28 8.42
CA PRO A 63 -5.37 2.31 7.40
C PRO A 63 -4.21 3.29 7.64
N TRP A 64 -3.51 3.65 6.56
CA TRP A 64 -2.34 4.53 6.62
C TRP A 64 -2.30 5.42 5.39
N ASP A 65 -2.08 6.71 5.58
CA ASP A 65 -1.81 7.67 4.51
C ASP A 65 -0.86 8.73 5.06
N THR A 66 0.41 8.65 4.69
CA THR A 66 1.41 9.66 5.05
C THR A 66 2.34 9.95 3.89
N THR A 67 2.99 11.10 3.90
CA THR A 67 4.02 11.47 2.93
C THR A 67 5.34 11.69 3.67
N THR A 68 6.38 10.97 3.25
CA THR A 68 7.71 11.09 3.86
C THR A 68 8.38 12.43 3.49
N ARG A 69 9.48 12.75 4.17
CA ARG A 69 10.33 13.92 3.85
C ARG A 69 10.94 13.87 2.43
N THR A 70 10.98 12.70 1.80
CA THR A 70 11.49 12.52 0.42
C THR A 70 10.39 12.66 -0.64
N GLY A 71 9.14 12.86 -0.24
CA GLY A 71 7.99 12.94 -1.14
C GLY A 71 7.32 11.59 -1.44
N LEU A 72 7.90 10.46 -1.03
CA LEU A 72 7.24 9.15 -1.12
C LEU A 72 5.96 9.13 -0.28
N ARG A 73 4.81 8.81 -0.89
CA ARG A 73 3.53 8.61 -0.21
C ARG A 73 3.35 7.14 0.17
N LEU A 74 3.00 6.86 1.42
CA LEU A 74 2.77 5.52 1.96
C LEU A 74 1.27 5.31 2.17
N LEU A 75 0.69 4.34 1.47
CA LEU A 75 -0.72 4.02 1.54
C LEU A 75 -0.94 2.59 2.06
N ASN A 76 -1.76 2.45 3.09
CA ASN A 76 -2.31 1.17 3.51
C ASN A 76 -3.83 1.26 3.49
N PRO A 77 -4.53 0.45 2.67
CA PRO A 77 -5.98 0.53 2.55
C PRO A 77 -6.72 -0.04 3.77
N GLY A 78 -6.00 -0.65 4.72
CA GLY A 78 -6.59 -1.47 5.77
C GLY A 78 -6.91 -2.86 5.25
N SER A 79 -8.09 -3.39 5.61
CA SER A 79 -8.55 -4.69 5.13
C SER A 79 -10.06 -4.65 4.88
N PRO A 80 -10.53 -5.10 3.70
CA PRO A 80 -11.94 -5.06 3.34
C PRO A 80 -12.75 -6.20 3.96
N THR A 81 -12.10 -7.24 4.48
CA THR A 81 -12.77 -8.47 4.94
C THR A 81 -12.45 -8.85 6.38
N ASP A 82 -11.26 -8.47 6.87
CA ASP A 82 -10.81 -8.73 8.24
C ASP A 82 -10.33 -7.45 8.91
N ARG A 83 -11.16 -6.83 9.73
CA ARG A 83 -10.80 -5.60 10.45
C ARG A 83 -9.74 -5.80 11.54
N ARG A 84 -9.44 -7.03 11.98
CA ARG A 84 -8.69 -7.31 13.21
C ARG A 84 -9.20 -6.46 14.39
N ARG A 85 -8.40 -5.49 14.84
CA ARG A 85 -8.70 -4.56 15.95
C ARG A 85 -9.26 -3.22 15.48
N GLN A 86 -9.42 -3.00 14.17
CA GLN A 86 -9.97 -1.77 13.63
C GLN A 86 -11.51 -1.71 13.78
N PRO A 87 -12.08 -0.51 13.89
CA PRO A 87 -13.53 -0.35 14.05
C PRO A 87 -14.31 -0.81 12.80
N PHE A 88 -13.75 -0.61 11.60
CA PHE A 88 -14.41 -0.88 10.32
C PHE A 88 -13.52 -1.70 9.38
N CYS A 89 -14.13 -2.50 8.50
CA CYS A 89 -13.46 -2.98 7.29
C CYS A 89 -13.30 -1.79 6.33
N THR A 90 -12.19 -1.74 5.59
CA THR A 90 -11.82 -0.57 4.79
C THR A 90 -11.16 -0.94 3.48
N TYR A 91 -11.29 -0.05 2.50
CA TYR A 91 -10.48 -0.02 1.29
C TYR A 91 -10.20 1.44 0.90
N LEU A 92 -9.25 1.65 -0.01
CA LEU A 92 -8.83 2.99 -0.43
C LEU A 92 -9.05 3.14 -1.94
N THR A 93 -9.53 4.31 -2.35
CA THR A 93 -9.49 4.75 -3.76
C THR A 93 -8.56 5.94 -3.89
N ALA A 94 -7.95 6.09 -5.05
CA ALA A 94 -7.11 7.23 -5.40
C ALA A 94 -7.21 7.50 -6.91
N CYS A 95 -7.08 8.75 -7.32
CA CYS A 95 -6.97 9.13 -8.72
C CYS A 95 -5.49 9.34 -9.07
N ALA A 96 -5.04 8.79 -10.20
CA ALA A 96 -3.72 9.05 -10.76
C ALA A 96 -3.88 9.76 -12.11
N ALA A 97 -3.38 10.98 -12.20
CA ALA A 97 -3.43 11.83 -13.40
C ALA A 97 -2.23 12.78 -13.41
N ASP A 98 -1.72 13.09 -14.60
CA ASP A 98 -0.68 14.10 -14.81
C ASP A 98 0.57 13.95 -13.90
N GLY A 99 1.00 12.71 -13.66
CA GLY A 99 2.18 12.42 -12.84
C GLY A 99 1.96 12.56 -11.33
N ALA A 100 0.73 12.76 -10.87
CA ALA A 100 0.36 12.96 -9.47
C ALA A 100 -0.78 12.04 -9.01
N VAL A 101 -0.91 11.90 -7.68
CA VAL A 101 -2.01 11.18 -7.03
C VAL A 101 -2.86 12.14 -6.20
N SER A 102 -4.16 12.16 -6.48
CA SER A 102 -5.18 12.96 -5.79
C SER A 102 -6.32 12.07 -5.28
N ASP A 103 -7.29 12.69 -4.60
CA ASP A 103 -8.57 12.06 -4.23
C ASP A 103 -8.40 10.72 -3.49
N VAL A 104 -7.43 10.70 -2.59
CA VAL A 104 -7.19 9.55 -1.72
C VAL A 104 -8.29 9.50 -0.68
N VAL A 105 -9.19 8.54 -0.82
CA VAL A 105 -10.36 8.38 0.04
C VAL A 105 -10.33 7.01 0.69
N LEU A 106 -10.41 7.00 2.03
CA LEU A 106 -10.62 5.79 2.82
C LEU A 106 -12.12 5.50 2.94
N HIS A 107 -12.55 4.39 2.36
CA HIS A 107 -13.93 3.93 2.42
C HIS A 107 -14.12 2.98 3.58
N ARG A 108 -15.18 3.17 4.36
CA ARG A 108 -15.59 2.26 5.43
C ARG A 108 -16.70 1.37 4.90
N LEU A 109 -16.54 0.07 5.09
CA LEU A 109 -17.57 -0.91 4.80
C LEU A 109 -18.40 -1.12 6.08
N THR A 110 -19.67 -0.73 6.02
CA THR A 110 -20.67 -1.15 7.01
C THR A 110 -21.05 -2.58 6.70
N LYS A 111 -20.86 -3.48 7.67
CA LYS A 111 -21.49 -4.79 7.65
C LYS A 111 -22.94 -4.67 8.12
#